data_AF-A0A372QJK9-F1
#
_entry.id   AF-A0A372QJK9-F1
#
_cell.length_a   1.000
_cell.length_b   1.000
_cell.length_c   1.000
_cell.angle_alpha   90.00
_cell.angle_beta   90.00
_cell.angle_gamma   90.00
#
_symmetry.space_group_name_H-M   'P 1'
#
loop_
_entity.id
_entity.type
_entity.pdbx_description
1 polymer ?
#
loop_
_entity_poly.entity_id
_entity_poly.type
_entity_poly.pdbx_seq_one_letter_code
_entity_poly.pdbx_strand_id
1 'polypeptide(L)'
;MLYIPSLIFYTVPIGLNMASSFLIIAKENTRNEFLSWFTENNRLASIFTILAGIDIELLSVLHSNLAGFRYFQAPFSDSAKSIIFWVAFTNIFVEDIPQFIIQILFRMKSITFDIIPIITLISSAITLTINIISRSHQSINYIRRTRRVFDS
;
A
#
# COMPACT_ATOMS: atom_id res chain seq x y z
N MET A 1 20.46 4.65 21.01
CA MET A 1 20.53 3.20 20.71
C MET A 1 19.33 2.64 19.92
N LEU A 2 18.19 3.34 19.79
CA LEU A 2 17.03 2.86 18.99
C LEU A 2 17.14 3.13 17.47
N TYR A 3 18.13 3.90 17.04
CA TYR A 3 18.34 4.27 15.64
C TYR A 3 18.68 3.07 14.74
N ILE A 4 19.59 2.19 15.19
CA ILE A 4 20.00 1.01 14.41
C ILE A 4 18.83 0.04 14.19
N PRO A 5 18.05 -0.35 15.23
CA PRO A 5 16.83 -1.13 15.02
C PRO A 5 15.84 -0.46 14.07
N SER A 6 15.59 0.85 14.23
CA SER A 6 14.69 1.59 13.33
C SER A 6 15.14 1.53 11.88
N LEU A 7 16.45 1.66 11.62
CA LEU A 7 16.99 1.62 10.27
C LEU A 7 16.83 0.22 9.65
N ILE A 8 17.02 -0.84 10.43
CA ILE A 8 16.87 -2.23 9.97
C ILE A 8 15.40 -2.51 9.61
N PHE A 9 14.47 -2.18 10.52
CA PHE A 9 13.04 -2.39 10.30
C PHE A 9 12.46 -1.57 9.15
N TYR A 10 13.15 -0.51 8.71
CA TYR A 10 12.75 0.27 7.54
C TYR A 10 13.43 -0.19 6.25
N THR A 11 14.76 -0.39 6.27
CA THR A 11 15.54 -0.69 5.06
C THR A 11 15.34 -2.10 4.53
N VAL A 12 15.12 -3.09 5.41
CA VAL A 12 14.88 -4.47 4.99
C VAL A 12 13.56 -4.62 4.25
N PRO A 13 12.41 -4.12 4.77
CA PRO A 13 11.14 -4.14 4.03
C PRO A 13 11.21 -3.40 2.69
N ILE A 14 11.87 -2.24 2.61
CA ILE A 14 12.09 -1.53 1.34
C ILE A 14 12.82 -2.43 0.32
N GLY A 15 13.89 -3.10 0.74
CA GLY A 15 14.61 -4.02 -0.14
C GLY A 15 13.72 -5.16 -0.66
N LEU A 16 12.89 -5.73 0.21
CA LEU A 16 11.95 -6.80 -0.13
C LEU A 16 10.81 -6.32 -1.04
N ASN A 17 10.26 -5.12 -0.79
CA ASN A 17 9.25 -4.48 -1.59
C ASN A 17 9.78 -4.18 -3.00
N MET A 18 10.99 -3.61 -3.09
CA MET A 18 11.65 -3.33 -4.37
C MET A 18 11.87 -4.61 -5.17
N ALA A 19 12.39 -5.68 -4.55
CA ALA A 19 12.55 -6.96 -5.23
C ALA A 19 11.20 -7.55 -5.68
N SER A 20 10.18 -7.49 -4.82
CA SER A 20 8.85 -7.98 -5.14
C SER A 20 8.20 -7.20 -6.27
N SER A 21 8.32 -5.87 -6.29
CA SER A 21 7.74 -5.02 -7.33
C SER A 21 8.33 -5.34 -8.70
N PHE A 22 9.66 -5.45 -8.79
CA PHE A 22 10.33 -5.84 -10.04
C PHE A 22 9.93 -7.24 -10.49
N LEU A 23 9.87 -8.21 -9.58
CA LEU A 23 9.48 -9.58 -9.91
C LEU A 23 8.04 -9.67 -10.40
N ILE A 24 7.11 -8.94 -9.78
CA ILE A 24 5.70 -8.88 -10.19
C ILE A 24 5.60 -8.29 -11.60
N ILE A 25 6.24 -7.13 -11.84
CA ILE A 25 6.20 -6.48 -13.15
C ILE A 25 6.88 -7.31 -14.24
N ALA A 26 8.02 -7.93 -13.94
CA ALA A 26 8.71 -8.83 -14.86
C ALA A 26 7.86 -10.05 -15.22
N LYS A 27 7.19 -10.66 -14.22
CA LYS A 27 6.26 -11.78 -14.43
C LYS A 27 5.02 -11.36 -15.21
N GLU A 28 4.42 -10.21 -14.92
CA GLU A 28 3.26 -9.73 -15.65
C GLU A 28 3.60 -9.37 -17.10
N ASN A 29 4.80 -8.85 -17.38
CA ASN A 29 5.28 -8.58 -18.73
C ASN A 29 5.42 -9.84 -19.61
N THR A 30 5.33 -11.06 -19.06
CA THR A 30 5.23 -12.28 -19.88
C THR A 30 3.82 -12.52 -20.44
N ARG A 31 2.81 -11.77 -19.97
CA ARG A 31 1.43 -11.84 -20.46
C ARG A 31 1.21 -10.76 -21.52
N ASN A 32 0.76 -11.15 -22.71
CA ASN A 32 0.59 -10.25 -23.86
C ASN A 32 -0.28 -9.02 -23.54
N GLU A 33 -1.38 -9.18 -22.78
CA GLU A 33 -2.27 -8.09 -22.40
C GLU A 33 -1.56 -7.02 -21.55
N PHE A 34 -0.81 -7.47 -20.54
CA PHE A 34 -0.06 -6.58 -19.67
C PHE A 34 1.13 -5.97 -20.39
N LEU A 35 1.84 -6.72 -21.24
CA LEU A 35 2.94 -6.21 -22.04
C LEU A 35 2.47 -5.12 -23.01
N SER A 36 1.34 -5.31 -23.69
CA SER A 36 0.74 -4.28 -24.55
C SER A 36 0.41 -3.02 -23.76
N TRP A 37 -0.24 -3.17 -22.61
CA TRP A 37 -0.52 -2.03 -21.73
C TRP A 37 0.76 -1.36 -21.19
N PHE A 38 1.78 -2.15 -20.83
CA PHE A 38 3.05 -1.65 -20.28
C PHE A 38 3.83 -0.87 -21.32
N THR A 39 3.87 -1.33 -22.57
CA THR A 39 4.55 -0.62 -23.67
C THR A 39 3.88 0.72 -23.99
N GLU A 40 2.55 0.77 -23.96
CA GLU A 40 1.78 2.02 -24.13
C GLU A 40 1.99 3.00 -22.96
N ASN A 41 2.17 2.49 -21.73
CA ASN A 41 2.18 3.27 -20.50
C ASN A 41 3.51 3.22 -19.72
N ASN A 42 4.62 2.95 -20.43
CA ASN A 42 5.90 2.53 -19.85
C ASN A 42 6.45 3.46 -18.76
N ARG A 43 6.32 4.78 -18.95
CA ARG A 43 6.82 5.80 -18.04
C ARG A 43 6.05 5.77 -16.72
N LEU A 44 4.72 5.69 -16.79
CA LEU A 44 3.87 5.59 -15.61
C LEU A 44 4.11 4.27 -14.89
N ALA A 45 4.11 3.15 -15.62
CA ALA A 45 4.36 1.83 -15.03
C ALA A 45 5.73 1.78 -14.31
N SER A 46 6.78 2.34 -14.91
CA SER A 46 8.12 2.39 -14.32
C SER A 46 8.17 3.25 -13.06
N ILE A 47 7.53 4.42 -13.06
CA ILE A 47 7.44 5.29 -11.86
C ILE A 47 6.76 4.52 -10.71
N PHE A 48 5.62 3.89 -10.98
CA PHE A 48 4.90 3.12 -9.96
C PHE A 48 5.67 1.87 -9.51
N THR A 49 6.48 1.27 -10.38
CA THR A 49 7.36 0.14 -9.98
C THR A 49 8.44 0.57 -9.00
N ILE A 50 9.06 1.74 -9.22
CA ILE A 50 10.07 2.30 -8.32
C ILE A 50 9.43 2.75 -7.00
N LEU A 51 8.29 3.46 -7.07
CA LEU A 51 7.53 3.87 -5.90
C LEU A 51 7.08 2.67 -5.07
N ALA A 52 6.73 1.57 -5.73
CA ALA A 52 6.37 0.32 -5.07
C ALA A 52 7.53 -0.35 -4.32
N GLY A 53 8.78 0.09 -4.56
CA GLY A 53 9.89 -0.30 -3.70
C GLY A 53 9.82 0.31 -2.31
N ILE A 54 9.17 1.47 -2.15
CA ILE A 54 8.90 2.07 -0.84
C ILE A 54 7.70 1.36 -0.21
N ASP A 55 6.59 1.29 -0.95
CA ASP A 55 5.36 0.64 -0.52
C ASP A 55 4.73 -0.12 -1.68
N ILE A 56 4.75 -1.45 -1.59
CA ILE A 56 4.27 -2.36 -2.63
C ILE A 56 2.80 -2.11 -3.01
N GLU A 57 1.99 -1.56 -2.10
CA GLU A 57 0.58 -1.26 -2.34
C GLU A 57 0.41 -0.21 -3.45
N LEU A 58 1.44 0.61 -3.75
CA LEU A 58 1.40 1.58 -4.85
C LEU A 58 1.25 0.92 -6.24
N LEU A 59 1.61 -0.36 -6.42
CA LEU A 59 1.25 -1.07 -7.66
C LEU A 59 -0.26 -1.22 -7.85
N SER A 60 -1.04 -1.25 -6.76
CA SER A 60 -2.50 -1.38 -6.86
C SER A 60 -3.16 -0.18 -7.55
N VAL A 61 -2.51 0.99 -7.49
CA VAL A 61 -2.98 2.22 -8.16
C VAL A 61 -3.06 2.00 -9.66
N LEU A 62 -2.12 1.26 -10.24
CA LEU A 62 -2.09 0.95 -11.67
C LEU A 62 -3.31 0.16 -12.15
N HIS A 63 -4.01 -0.58 -11.27
CA HIS A 63 -5.24 -1.32 -11.61
C HIS A 63 -6.49 -0.81 -10.88
N SER A 64 -6.41 0.36 -10.24
CA SER A 64 -7.48 0.91 -9.41
C SER A 64 -8.61 1.59 -10.19
N ASN A 65 -8.41 1.79 -11.50
CA ASN A 65 -9.25 2.62 -12.37
C ASN A 65 -9.37 4.06 -11.86
N LEU A 66 -8.25 4.64 -11.39
CA LEU A 66 -8.21 5.98 -10.83
C LEU A 66 -8.75 7.02 -11.82
N ALA A 67 -9.80 7.73 -11.40
CA ALA A 67 -10.52 8.75 -12.16
C ALA A 67 -11.00 8.30 -13.57
N GLY A 68 -11.13 6.99 -13.80
CA GLY A 68 -11.54 6.44 -15.09
C GLY A 68 -10.47 6.49 -16.18
N PHE A 69 -9.23 6.89 -15.87
CA PHE A 69 -8.16 6.97 -16.85
C PHE A 69 -7.64 5.59 -17.23
N ARG A 70 -7.47 5.34 -18.53
CA ARG A 70 -6.93 4.08 -19.09
C ARG A 70 -5.53 3.75 -18.57
N TYR A 71 -4.75 4.76 -18.21
CA TYR A 71 -3.43 4.63 -17.56
C TYR A 71 -3.48 3.87 -16.22
N PHE A 72 -4.63 3.84 -15.54
CA PHE A 72 -4.82 3.17 -14.24
C PHE A 72 -5.72 1.93 -14.36
N GLN A 73 -5.78 1.34 -15.56
CA GLN A 73 -6.53 0.12 -15.86
C GLN A 73 -5.58 -1.01 -16.30
N ALA A 74 -4.42 -1.12 -15.64
CA ALA A 74 -3.46 -2.17 -15.92
C ALA A 74 -4.08 -3.56 -15.73
N PRO A 75 -3.94 -4.47 -16.71
CA PRO A 75 -4.57 -5.79 -16.67
C PRO A 75 -3.76 -6.79 -15.83
N PHE A 76 -3.47 -6.46 -14.56
CA PHE A 76 -2.78 -7.36 -13.64
C PHE A 76 -3.54 -8.68 -13.47
N SER A 77 -2.79 -9.77 -13.40
CA SER A 77 -3.37 -11.08 -13.08
C SER A 77 -3.90 -11.10 -11.64
N ASP A 78 -4.85 -11.99 -11.35
CA ASP A 78 -5.34 -12.15 -9.98
C ASP A 78 -4.26 -12.69 -9.03
N SER A 79 -3.29 -13.44 -9.58
CA SER A 79 -2.10 -13.86 -8.84
C SER A 79 -1.26 -12.65 -8.42
N ALA A 80 -0.99 -11.71 -9.32
CA ALA A 80 -0.23 -10.51 -8.99
C ALA A 80 -0.97 -9.62 -7.98
N LYS A 81 -2.28 -9.40 -8.16
CA LYS A 81 -3.11 -8.65 -7.19
C LYS A 81 -3.08 -9.29 -5.81
N SER A 82 -3.18 -10.62 -5.74
CA SER A 82 -3.11 -11.36 -4.48
C SER A 82 -1.73 -11.24 -3.82
N ILE A 83 -0.65 -11.32 -4.59
CA ILE A 83 0.72 -11.12 -4.07
C ILE A 83 0.88 -9.70 -3.53
N ILE A 84 0.49 -8.66 -4.29
CA ILE A 84 0.55 -7.26 -3.86
C ILE A 84 -0.18 -7.09 -2.52
N PHE A 85 -1.41 -7.62 -2.42
CA PHE A 85 -2.21 -7.55 -1.21
C PHE A 85 -1.53 -8.25 -0.02
N TRP A 86 -1.02 -9.47 -0.21
CA TRP A 86 -0.41 -10.22 0.89
C TRP A 86 0.92 -9.61 1.34
N VAL A 87 1.76 -9.12 0.43
CA VAL A 87 3.02 -8.43 0.79
C VAL A 87 2.71 -7.15 1.56
N ALA A 88 1.78 -6.32 1.08
CA ALA A 88 1.33 -5.12 1.78
C ALA A 88 0.81 -5.45 3.18
N PHE A 89 -0.04 -6.48 3.29
CA PHE A 89 -0.56 -6.94 4.59
C PHE A 89 0.55 -7.40 5.54
N THR A 90 1.59 -8.10 5.04
CA THR A 90 2.71 -8.53 5.87
C THR A 90 3.59 -7.35 6.33
N ASN A 91 3.76 -6.31 5.51
CA ASN A 91 4.52 -5.11 5.88
C ASN A 91 3.93 -4.41 7.10
N ILE A 92 2.61 -4.45 7.29
CA ILE A 92 1.96 -3.90 8.49
C ILE A 92 2.58 -4.47 9.78
N PHE A 93 2.86 -5.78 9.80
CA PHE A 93 3.40 -6.45 10.98
C PHE A 93 4.92 -6.38 11.10
N VAL A 94 5.62 -6.32 9.96
CA VAL A 94 7.09 -6.40 9.92
C VAL A 94 7.75 -5.02 9.88
N GLU A 95 7.11 -4.04 9.26
CA GLU A 95 7.59 -2.67 9.11
C GLU A 95 6.79 -1.73 10.02
N ASP A 96 5.49 -1.55 9.75
CA ASP A 96 4.70 -0.45 10.32
C ASP A 96 4.58 -0.54 11.85
N ILE A 97 4.16 -1.70 12.38
CA ILE A 97 3.98 -1.89 13.82
C ILE A 97 5.32 -1.77 14.57
N PRO A 98 6.40 -2.49 14.19
CA PRO A 98 7.70 -2.34 14.85
C PRO A 98 8.25 -0.93 14.78
N GLN A 99 8.14 -0.27 13.63
CA GLN A 99 8.63 1.09 13.43
C GLN A 99 7.83 2.09 14.26
N PHE A 100 6.51 1.93 14.37
CA PHE A 100 5.66 2.74 15.25
C PHE A 100 6.03 2.57 16.73
N ILE A 101 6.25 1.32 17.19
CA ILE A 101 6.69 1.04 18.56
C ILE A 101 8.04 1.70 18.84
N ILE A 102 9.00 1.57 17.92
CA ILE A 102 10.33 2.17 18.05
C ILE A 102 10.23 3.70 18.14
N GLN A 103 9.37 4.33 17.34
CA GLN A 103 9.13 5.78 17.38
C GLN A 103 8.53 6.24 18.72
N ILE A 104 7.57 5.51 19.28
CA ILE A 104 7.02 5.80 20.62
C ILE A 104 8.12 5.70 21.67
N LEU A 105 8.90 4.62 21.66
CA LEU A 105 9.99 4.41 22.63
C LEU A 105 11.07 5.49 22.50
N PHE A 106 11.38 5.92 21.28
CA PHE A 106 12.32 7.01 21.04
C PHE A 106 11.79 8.32 21.62
N ARG A 107 10.52 8.66 21.38
CA ARG A 107 9.88 9.87 21.90
C ARG A 107 9.78 9.88 23.42
N MET A 108 9.50 8.74 24.06
CA MET A 108 9.46 8.63 25.52
C MET A 108 10.84 8.77 26.17
N LYS A 109 11.92 8.38 25.46
CA LYS A 109 13.29 8.48 25.95
C LYS A 109 13.99 9.79 25.58
N SER A 110 13.52 10.49 24.55
CA SER A 110 13.99 11.83 24.20
C SER A 110 13.26 12.88 25.05
N ILE A 111 14.02 13.62 25.86
CA ILE A 111 13.55 14.80 26.62
C ILE A 111 13.33 16.01 25.68
N THR A 112 13.69 15.88 24.40
CA THR A 112 13.54 16.90 23.35
C THR A 112 12.34 16.62 22.45
N PHE A 113 11.49 17.63 22.27
CA PHE A 113 10.31 17.63 21.40
C PHE A 113 10.72 17.64 19.92
N ASP A 114 10.85 16.47 19.31
CA ASP A 114 11.01 16.36 17.86
C ASP A 114 9.66 16.30 17.13
N ILE A 115 9.56 17.05 16.03
CA ILE A 115 8.35 17.28 15.23
C ILE A 115 7.92 16.03 14.45
N ILE A 116 8.88 15.20 14.06
CA ILE A 116 8.65 14.02 13.20
C ILE A 116 7.73 12.98 13.88
N PRO A 117 7.97 12.53 15.13
CA PRO A 117 7.05 11.64 15.84
C PRO A 117 5.62 12.17 16.00
N ILE A 118 5.43 13.49 16.05
CA ILE A 118 4.11 14.11 16.20
C ILE A 118 3.34 14.04 14.88
N ILE A 119 4.01 14.30 13.75
CA ILE A 119 3.41 14.18 12.42
C ILE A 119 2.98 12.74 12.15
N THR A 120 3.81 11.76 12.52
CA THR A 120 3.45 10.35 12.34
C THR A 120 2.23 9.97 13.17
N LEU A 121 2.15 10.41 14.43
CA LEU A 121 0.99 10.16 15.28
C LEU A 121 -0.31 10.77 14.71
N ILE A 122 -0.23 11.99 14.17
CA ILE A 122 -1.36 12.66 13.52
C ILE A 122 -1.78 11.91 12.25
N SER A 123 -0.83 11.48 11.43
CA SER A 123 -1.09 10.74 10.19
C SER A 123 -1.79 9.40 10.49
N SER A 124 -1.31 8.64 11.47
CA SER A 124 -1.93 7.38 11.89
C SER A 124 -3.37 7.56 12.38
N ALA A 125 -3.64 8.62 13.15
CA ALA A 125 -4.98 8.94 13.64
C ALA A 125 -5.95 9.29 12.49
N ILE A 126 -5.48 10.04 11.50
CA ILE A 126 -6.27 10.38 10.30
C ILE A 126 -6.60 9.12 9.50
N THR A 127 -5.61 8.27 9.22
CA THR A 127 -5.80 7.03 8.45
C THR A 127 -6.78 6.08 9.13
N LEU A 128 -6.69 5.93 10.46
CA LEU A 128 -7.65 5.12 11.21
C LEU A 128 -9.08 5.66 11.08
N THR A 129 -9.25 6.97 11.15
CA THR A 129 -10.56 7.62 11.02
C THR A 129 -11.15 7.40 9.63
N ILE A 130 -10.35 7.54 8.58
CA ILE A 130 -10.77 7.30 7.19
C ILE A 130 -11.23 5.85 7.01
N ASN A 131 -10.46 4.89 7.55
CA ASN A 131 -10.78 3.47 7.44
C ASN A 131 -12.10 3.10 8.13
N ILE A 132 -12.36 3.68 9.29
CA ILE A 132 -13.64 3.49 10.00
C ILE A 132 -14.80 4.03 9.17
N ILE A 133 -14.70 5.27 8.68
CA ILE A 133 -15.75 5.91 7.88
C ILE A 133 -16.04 5.10 6.61
N SER A 134 -14.99 4.67 5.89
CA SER A 134 -15.10 3.90 4.66
C SER A 134 -15.85 2.58 4.89
N ARG A 135 -15.47 1.82 5.92
CA ARG A 135 -16.12 0.54 6.26
C ARG A 135 -17.56 0.72 6.74
N SER A 136 -17.85 1.79 7.48
CA SER A 136 -19.23 2.14 7.85
C SER A 136 -20.08 2.42 6.63
N HIS A 137 -19.58 3.21 5.68
CA HIS A 137 -20.31 3.52 4.45
C HIS A 137 -20.56 2.27 3.58
N GLN A 138 -19.55 1.41 3.44
CA GLN A 138 -19.69 0.14 2.72
C GLN A 138 -20.74 -0.78 3.38
N SER A 139 -20.71 -0.91 4.71
CA SER A 139 -21.67 -1.71 5.47
C SER A 139 -23.12 -1.22 5.28
N ILE A 140 -23.33 0.11 5.33
CA ILE A 140 -24.65 0.71 5.13
C ILE A 140 -25.16 0.44 3.71
N ASN A 141 -24.30 0.58 2.70
CA ASN A 141 -24.68 0.35 1.30
C ASN A 141 -24.96 -1.14 1.01
N TYR A 142 -24.22 -2.05 1.64
CA TYR A 142 -24.49 -3.49 1.56
C TYR A 142 -25.88 -3.81 2.13
N ILE A 143 -26.19 -3.35 3.35
CA ILE A 143 -27.50 -3.57 3.99
C ILE A 143 -28.64 -2.97 3.16
N ARG A 144 -28.45 -1.77 2.60
CA ARG A 144 -29.45 -1.14 1.71
C ARG A 144 -29.68 -1.93 0.43
N ARG A 145 -28.63 -2.51 -0.17
CA ARG A 145 -28.78 -3.39 -1.34
C ARG A 145 -29.51 -4.67 -0.98
N THR A 146 -29.15 -5.33 0.12
CA THR A 146 -29.81 -6.57 0.56
C THR A 146 -31.29 -6.36 0.89
N ARG A 147 -31.68 -5.23 1.50
CA ARG A 147 -33.11 -4.92 1.69
C ARG A 147 -33.87 -4.77 0.37
N ARG A 148 -33.32 -4.05 -0.62
CA ARG A 148 -34.01 -3.90 -1.93
C ARG A 148 -34.23 -5.22 -2.66
N VAL A 149 -33.30 -6.18 -2.51
CA VAL A 149 -33.45 -7.53 -3.09
C VAL A 149 -34.55 -8.34 -2.40
N PHE A 150 -34.82 -8.09 -1.12
CA PHE A 150 -35.90 -8.76 -0.37
C PHE A 150 -37.29 -8.14 -0.60
N ASP A 151 -37.36 -6.86 -1.01
CA ASP A 151 -38.61 -6.14 -1.29
C ASP A 151 -39.02 -6.21 -2.79
N SER A 152 -38.31 -6.99 -3.62
CA SER A 152 -38.59 -7.22 -5.06
C SER A 152 -39.16 -8.62 -5.29
#